data_AF-A0A0A1CS47-F1
#
_entry.id   AF-A0A0A1CS47-F1
#
_cell.length_a   1.000
_cell.length_b   1.000
_cell.length_c   1.000
_cell.angle_alpha   90.00
_cell.angle_beta   90.00
_cell.angle_gamma   90.00
#
_symmetry.space_group_name_H-M   'P 1'
#
loop_
_entity.id
_entity.type
_entity.pdbx_description
1 polymer ?
#
loop_
_entity_poly.entity_id
_entity_poly.type
_entity_poly.pdbx_seq_one_letter_code
_entity_poly.pdbx_strand_id
1 'polypeptide(L)' 'MFTVKAYAAPSATEALFPTTLERRPVGALDVLINVKFAGICHSDIHTV' A
#
# COMPACT_ATOMS: atom_id res chain seq x y z
N MET A 1 5.80 15.92 -1.00
CA MET A 1 5.38 14.65 -1.63
C MET A 1 6.57 13.72 -1.55
N PHE A 2 6.37 12.42 -1.31
CA PHE A 2 7.47 11.47 -1.26
C PHE A 2 7.04 10.11 -1.81
N THR A 3 7.98 9.45 -2.48
CA THR A 3 7.80 8.13 -3.07
C THR A 3 8.04 7.05 -2.01
N VAL A 4 7.19 6.02 -1.98
CA VAL A 4 7.36 4.84 -1.12
C VAL A 4 7.31 3.57 -1.94
N LYS A 5 7.99 2.52 -1.46
CA LYS A 5 7.87 1.17 -2.00
C LYS A 5 6.55 0.55 -1.53
N ALA A 6 5.88 -0.18 -2.43
CA ALA A 6 4.60 -0.83 -2.16
C ALA A 6 4.48 -2.12 -2.98
N TYR A 7 3.42 -2.88 -2.72
CA TYR A 7 2.94 -3.96 -3.57
C TYR A 7 1.51 -3.63 -4.01
N ALA A 8 1.16 -3.93 -5.25
CA ALA A 8 -0.16 -3.61 -5.81
C ALA A 8 -0.68 -4.71 -6.75
N ALA A 9 -2.00 -4.82 -6.84
CA ALA A 9 -2.73 -5.63 -7.80
C ALA A 9 -3.75 -4.71 -8.49
N PRO A 10 -3.58 -4.37 -9.78
CA PRO A 10 -4.41 -3.37 -10.47
C PRO A 10 -5.72 -3.95 -11.03
N SER A 11 -5.87 -5.28 -11.09
CA SER A 11 -7.09 -5.96 -11.54
C SER A 11 -7.24 -7.34 -10.87
N ALA A 12 -8.47 -7.87 -10.83
CA ALA A 12 -8.83 -9.12 -10.13
C ALA A 12 -8.05 -10.35 -10.63
N THR A 13 -7.48 -10.26 -11.83
CA THR A 13 -6.77 -11.34 -12.50
C THR A 13 -5.26 -11.17 -12.50
N GLU A 14 -4.75 -10.02 -12.04
CA GLU A 14 -3.33 -9.73 -12.02
C GLU A 14 -2.70 -10.08 -10.66
N ALA A 15 -1.48 -10.61 -10.71
CA ALA A 15 -0.73 -10.94 -9.51
C ALA A 15 -0.28 -9.68 -8.77
N LEU A 16 -0.13 -9.80 -7.45
CA LEU A 16 0.49 -8.76 -6.63
C LEU A 16 1.96 -8.57 -7.04
N PHE A 17 2.37 -7.33 -7.37
CA PHE A 17 3.73 -7.02 -7.81
C PHE A 17 4.34 -5.82 -7.07
N PRO A 18 5.68 -5.76 -6.93
CA PRO A 18 6.37 -4.64 -6.29
C PRO A 18 6.31 -3.39 -7.18
N THR A 19 5.98 -2.26 -6.58
CA THR A 19 5.84 -0.96 -7.25
C THR A 19 6.22 0.19 -6.32
N THR A 20 6.04 1.42 -6.80
CA THR A 20 6.21 2.65 -6.02
C THR A 20 4.96 3.51 -6.09
N LEU A 21 4.65 4.21 -5.00
CA LEU A 21 3.52 5.12 -4.91
C LEU A 21 3.95 6.50 -4.41
N GLU A 22 3.35 7.55 -4.95
CA GLU A 22 3.50 8.91 -4.43
C GLU A 22 2.54 9.15 -3.25
N ARG A 23 3.08 9.67 -2.15
CA ARG A 23 2.29 10.05 -0.96
C ARG A 23 2.29 11.56 -0.78
N ARG A 24 1.12 12.08 -0.42
CA ARG A 24 0.96 13.50 -0.05
C ARG A 24 1.81 13.84 1.19
N PRO A 25 2.17 15.13 1.41
CA PRO A 25 2.79 15.57 2.65
C PRO A 25 1.94 15.23 3.88
N VAL A 26 2.60 15.01 5.01
CA VAL A 26 1.96 14.78 6.31
C VAL A 26 1.36 16.10 6.79
N GLY A 27 0.04 16.14 7.00
CA GLY A 27 -0.69 17.29 7.52
C GLY A 27 -0.80 17.27 9.03
N ALA A 28 -1.48 18.27 9.59
CA ALA A 28 -1.58 18.48 11.05
C ALA A 28 -2.28 17.34 11.82
N LEU A 29 -3.08 16.53 11.13
CA LEU A 29 -3.84 15.42 11.71
C LEU A 29 -3.37 14.05 11.21
N ASP A 30 -2.24 13.99 10.51
CA ASP A 30 -1.73 12.76 9.93
C ASP A 30 -0.57 12.19 10.74
N VAL A 31 -0.41 10.87 10.65
CA VAL A 31 0.73 10.16 11.24
C VAL A 31 1.46 9.40 10.13
N LEU A 32 2.79 9.55 10.10
CA LEU A 32 3.66 8.74 9.25
C LEU A 32 4.13 7.51 10.02
N ILE A 33 3.82 6.32 9.50
CA ILE A 33 4.17 5.05 10.13
C ILE A 33 5.18 4.33 9.24
N ASN A 34 6.32 3.96 9.82
CA ASN A 34 7.26 3.04 9.17
C ASN A 34 6.81 1.60 9.43
N VAL A 35 6.13 1.00 8.44
CA VAL A 35 5.55 -0.35 8.54
C VAL A 35 6.67 -1.39 8.66
N LYS A 36 6.79 -2.02 9.83
CA LYS A 36 7.71 -3.14 10.05
C LYS A 36 7.13 -4.48 9.59
N PHE A 37 5.83 -4.67 9.83
CA PHE A 37 5.09 -5.89 9.51
C PHE A 37 3.65 -5.53 9.11
N ALA A 38 3.08 -6.30 8.20
CA ALA A 38 1.67 -6.23 7.81
C ALA A 38 1.14 -7.66 7.68
N GLY A 39 0.01 -7.95 8.33
CA GLY A 39 -0.67 -9.24 8.19
C GLY A 39 -1.45 -9.31 6.88
N ILE A 40 -1.71 -10.53 6.42
CA ILE A 40 -2.57 -10.81 5.26
C ILE A 40 -3.81 -11.55 5.77
N CYS A 41 -4.98 -11.12 5.33
CA CYS A 41 -6.28 -11.70 5.67
C CYS A 41 -7.01 -12.14 4.39
N HIS A 42 -8.07 -12.94 4.54
CA HIS A 42 -8.94 -13.32 3.43
C HIS A 42 -9.60 -12.10 2.76
N SER A 43 -9.85 -11.03 3.50
CA SER A 43 -10.38 -9.78 2.93
C SER A 43 -9.48 -9.22 1.84
N ASP A 44 -8.16 -9.35 2.00
CA ASP A 44 -7.19 -8.83 1.02
C ASP A 44 -7.23 -9.65 -0.28
N ILE A 45 -7.47 -10.96 -0.19
CA ILE A 45 -7.58 -11.86 -1.36
C ILE A 45 -8.88 -11.62 -2.13
N HIS A 46 -9.96 -11.32 -1.42
CA HIS A 46 -11.27 -11.06 -2.02
C HIS A 46 -11.47 -9.61 -2.47
N THR A 47 -10.47 -8.75 -2.27
CA THR A 47 -10.51 -7.36 -2.70
C THR A 47 -9.61 -7.21 -3.90
N VAL A 48 -10.20 -6.85 -5.05
CA VAL A 48 -9.65 -6.32 -6.33
C VAL A 48 -10.47 -6.88 -7.50
#